data_AF-A0A941SP85-F1
#
_entry.id   AF-A0A941SP85-F1
#
_cell.length_a   1.000
_cell.length_b   1.000
_cell.length_c   1.000
_cell.angle_alpha   90.00
_cell.angle_beta   90.00
_cell.angle_gamma   90.00
#
_symmetry.space_group_name_H-M   'P 1'
#
loop_
_entity.id
_entity.type
_entity.pdbx_description
1 polymer ?
#
loop_
_entity_poly.entity_id
_entity_poly.type
_entity_poly.pdbx_seq_one_letter_code
_entity_poly.pdbx_strand_id
1 'polypeptide(L)'
;MVFLGTQSRILITEWQGLAKIIVAHSVPSQEKVITNIEDLESFDIENLENITFSTGDEIPNILTEKHLNAALQGPYHGFILDKMRAYAYVARFRLELHLQKEEIFKNKRAVLDQSEQIPAKKLTKLTADQLDQMQSDLDQLTEQHDQQWRELINEWSDQLLSYFQQSQVSLTEREINGMKEEDVAAEILPRFIEIGLKLPEKDYSTLSCADYLYLKTLLTLQSALSRQHQVHELKDIEEKIKKYKTVWGEIEKHEKALLSQQLKTTEEVISFLMT
;
A
#
# COMPACT_ATOMS: atom_id res chain seq x y z
N MET A 1 -0.29 4.53 23.88
CA MET A 1 -0.17 3.07 23.80
C MET A 1 -1.58 2.50 23.93
N VAL A 2 -2.29 2.39 22.81
CA VAL A 2 -3.68 1.90 22.77
C VAL A 2 -3.59 0.42 22.40
N PHE A 3 -3.98 -0.44 23.34
CA PHE A 3 -4.11 -1.87 23.08
C PHE A 3 -5.21 -2.07 22.03
N LEU A 4 -4.83 -2.45 20.81
CA LEU A 4 -5.74 -3.09 19.87
C LEU A 4 -6.28 -4.36 20.54
N GLY A 5 -7.51 -4.26 21.06
CA GLY A 5 -8.16 -5.33 21.81
C GLY A 5 -8.30 -6.60 20.98
N THR A 6 -8.46 -7.74 21.65
CA THR A 6 -8.61 -9.07 21.06
C THR A 6 -9.71 -9.16 19.99
N GLN A 7 -10.67 -8.24 19.99
CA GLN A 7 -11.68 -8.10 18.94
C GLN A 7 -11.11 -7.58 17.61
N SER A 8 -10.13 -6.66 17.64
CA SER A 8 -9.37 -6.24 16.47
C SER A 8 -8.57 -7.39 15.85
N ARG A 9 -8.17 -8.38 16.67
CA ARG A 9 -7.41 -9.56 16.23
C ARG A 9 -8.26 -10.61 15.52
N ILE A 10 -9.57 -10.70 15.82
CA ILE A 10 -10.51 -11.62 15.15
C ILE A 10 -10.98 -11.04 13.80
N LEU A 11 -11.06 -9.72 13.67
CA LEU A 11 -11.43 -9.07 12.41
C LEU A 11 -10.36 -9.25 11.32
N ILE A 12 -9.10 -9.52 11.68
CA ILE A 12 -7.97 -9.59 10.74
C ILE A 12 -7.83 -10.97 10.08
N THR A 13 -8.29 -12.07 10.71
CA THR A 13 -8.27 -13.41 10.09
C THR A 13 -9.21 -13.54 8.89
N GLU A 14 -10.21 -12.66 8.80
CA GLU A 14 -11.19 -12.63 7.70
C GLU A 14 -10.73 -11.78 6.51
N TRP A 15 -9.62 -11.07 6.64
CA TRP A 15 -9.10 -10.17 5.60
C TRP A 15 -8.08 -10.87 4.72
N GLN A 16 -8.20 -12.19 4.52
CA GLN A 16 -7.11 -12.96 3.91
C GLN A 16 -6.65 -12.39 2.58
N GLY A 17 -7.57 -12.04 1.66
CA GLY A 17 -7.24 -11.41 0.37
C GLY A 17 -6.47 -10.10 0.52
N LEU A 18 -7.00 -9.18 1.32
CA LEU A 18 -6.37 -7.89 1.60
C LEU A 18 -5.03 -8.03 2.37
N ALA A 19 -4.93 -9.01 3.27
CA ALA A 19 -3.74 -9.27 4.05
C ALA A 19 -2.57 -9.74 3.16
N LYS A 20 -2.84 -10.55 2.13
CA LYS A 20 -1.78 -10.94 1.16
C LYS A 20 -1.19 -9.71 0.48
N ILE A 21 -2.05 -8.79 0.05
CA ILE A 21 -1.67 -7.56 -0.65
C ILE A 21 -0.91 -6.61 0.30
N ILE A 22 -1.41 -6.40 1.51
CA ILE A 22 -0.72 -5.59 2.53
C ILE A 22 0.68 -6.15 2.78
N VAL A 23 0.82 -7.47 2.96
CA VAL A 23 2.13 -8.09 3.14
C VAL A 23 3.00 -7.85 1.92
N ALA A 24 2.52 -8.12 0.71
CA ALA A 24 3.26 -7.94 -0.53
C ALA A 24 3.81 -6.51 -0.74
N HIS A 25 3.08 -5.49 -0.29
CA HIS A 25 3.50 -4.08 -0.38
C HIS A 25 4.15 -3.52 0.89
N SER A 26 4.29 -4.32 1.94
CA SER A 26 4.95 -3.91 3.18
C SER A 26 6.38 -4.43 3.32
N VAL A 27 6.72 -5.47 2.56
CA VAL A 27 8.07 -6.05 2.56
C VAL A 27 9.00 -5.10 1.80
N PRO A 28 10.13 -4.69 2.39
CA PRO A 28 11.15 -3.88 1.72
C PRO A 28 11.57 -4.49 0.39
N SER A 29 11.80 -3.68 -0.64
CA SER A 29 12.22 -4.16 -1.96
C SER A 29 13.53 -4.97 -1.89
N GLN A 30 14.43 -4.62 -0.96
CA GLN A 30 15.69 -5.34 -0.72
C GLN A 30 15.49 -6.76 -0.18
N GLU A 31 14.39 -7.02 0.52
CA GLU A 31 14.01 -8.34 1.03
C GLU A 31 13.22 -9.17 0.00
N LYS A 32 12.74 -8.55 -1.08
CA LYS A 32 12.04 -9.24 -2.20
C LYS A 32 12.98 -9.99 -3.16
N VAL A 33 14.31 -9.88 -3.01
CA VAL A 33 15.30 -10.30 -4.03
C VAL A 33 15.71 -11.79 -3.98
N ILE A 34 15.23 -12.61 -3.04
CA ILE A 34 15.59 -14.04 -3.03
C ILE A 34 14.47 -14.89 -3.63
N THR A 35 14.36 -14.94 -4.96
CA THR A 35 13.51 -15.92 -5.67
C THR A 35 14.05 -16.48 -6.98
N ASN A 36 15.29 -16.18 -7.40
CA ASN A 36 15.91 -16.89 -8.52
C ASN A 36 17.03 -17.82 -8.00
N ILE A 37 16.63 -18.97 -7.47
CA ILE A 37 17.54 -20.09 -7.16
C ILE A 37 17.91 -20.76 -8.49
N GLU A 38 18.69 -20.10 -9.34
CA GLU A 38 19.44 -20.78 -10.43
C GLU A 38 20.86 -20.22 -10.66
N ASP A 39 21.28 -19.09 -10.05
CA ASP A 39 22.59 -18.46 -10.36
C ASP A 39 23.55 -18.22 -9.17
N LEU A 40 23.47 -18.98 -8.08
CA LEU A 40 24.40 -18.84 -6.94
C LEU A 40 25.03 -20.17 -6.50
N GLU A 41 25.72 -20.86 -7.42
CA GLU A 41 26.68 -21.93 -7.07
C GLU A 41 28.06 -21.38 -6.66
N SER A 42 28.24 -20.07 -6.49
CA SER A 42 29.55 -19.53 -6.16
C SER A 42 29.51 -18.31 -5.25
N PHE A 43 29.09 -18.46 -3.98
CA PHE A 43 29.54 -17.53 -2.94
C PHE A 43 29.59 -18.22 -1.57
N ASP A 44 30.79 -18.22 -0.98
CA ASP A 44 31.12 -18.84 0.30
C ASP A 44 30.24 -18.33 1.45
N ILE A 45 29.56 -19.28 2.10
CA ILE A 45 28.69 -19.07 3.25
C ILE A 45 29.54 -19.19 4.51
N GLU A 46 29.95 -18.08 5.10
CA GLU A 46 30.44 -18.13 6.48
C GLU A 46 30.11 -16.90 7.35
N ASN A 47 29.30 -15.93 6.90
CA ASN A 47 28.91 -14.79 7.76
C ASN A 47 27.54 -14.16 7.45
N LEU A 48 26.47 -14.96 7.44
CA LEU A 48 25.10 -14.44 7.55
C LEU A 48 24.28 -15.34 8.49
N GLU A 49 24.60 -15.28 9.79
CA GLU A 49 23.65 -15.71 10.81
C GLU A 49 22.49 -14.70 10.84
N ASN A 50 21.28 -15.25 10.63
CA ASN A 50 19.97 -14.64 10.85
C ASN A 50 19.52 -13.60 9.81
N ILE A 51 18.90 -14.08 8.73
CA ILE A 51 17.48 -13.84 8.38
C ILE A 51 17.14 -14.83 7.24
N THR A 52 16.49 -15.93 7.59
CA THR A 52 15.77 -16.77 6.63
C THR A 52 14.30 -16.36 6.69
N PHE A 53 13.82 -15.56 5.74
CA PHE A 53 12.41 -15.60 5.37
C PHE A 53 12.27 -16.62 4.26
N SER A 54 11.75 -17.78 4.64
CA SER A 54 11.26 -18.76 3.70
C SER A 54 10.10 -18.14 2.92
N THR A 55 10.26 -17.99 1.60
CA THR A 55 9.16 -17.86 0.64
C THR A 55 8.51 -19.23 0.38
N GLY A 56 8.33 -20.03 1.43
CA GLY A 56 7.55 -21.26 1.44
C GLY A 56 6.40 -21.09 2.42
N ASP A 57 5.19 -21.00 1.87
CA ASP A 57 3.90 -21.28 2.52
C ASP A 57 3.79 -20.92 4.01
N GLU A 58 3.56 -19.65 4.31
CA GLU A 58 2.61 -19.21 5.35
C GLU A 58 2.56 -17.67 5.32
N ILE A 59 1.61 -17.11 4.58
CA ILE A 59 1.22 -15.70 4.75
C ILE A 59 0.89 -15.55 6.23
N PRO A 60 1.53 -14.62 6.97
CA PRO A 60 1.32 -14.54 8.41
C PRO A 60 -0.18 -14.42 8.68
N ASN A 61 -0.72 -15.37 9.44
CA ASN A 61 -2.14 -15.43 9.81
C ASN A 61 -2.61 -14.14 10.52
N ILE A 62 -1.68 -13.28 10.95
CA ILE A 62 -1.93 -12.03 11.64
C ILE A 62 -1.05 -10.93 11.03
N LEU A 63 -1.69 -9.87 10.52
CA LEU A 63 -1.02 -8.64 10.11
C LEU A 63 -0.40 -7.94 11.33
N THR A 64 0.87 -7.55 11.22
CA THR A 64 1.54 -6.74 12.24
C THR A 64 1.29 -5.25 12.00
N GLU A 65 1.39 -4.44 13.05
CA GLU A 65 1.34 -2.97 12.93
C GLU A 65 2.43 -2.45 11.98
N LYS A 66 3.59 -3.11 11.93
CA LYS A 66 4.67 -2.80 10.97
C LYS A 66 4.20 -2.99 9.53
N HIS A 67 3.53 -4.11 9.21
CA HIS A 67 3.02 -4.36 7.86
C HIS A 67 2.00 -3.31 7.45
N LEU A 68 1.07 -2.98 8.35
CA LEU A 68 0.05 -1.97 8.10
C LEU A 68 0.65 -0.58 7.89
N ASN A 69 1.56 -0.16 8.77
CA ASN A 69 2.19 1.16 8.66
C ASN A 69 3.03 1.28 7.38
N ALA A 70 3.78 0.23 7.01
CA ALA A 70 4.57 0.24 5.79
C ALA A 70 3.69 0.31 4.54
N ALA A 71 2.65 -0.51 4.46
CA ALA A 71 1.75 -0.53 3.31
C ALA A 71 0.94 0.78 3.17
N LEU A 72 0.54 1.38 4.30
CA LEU A 72 -0.11 2.70 4.33
C LEU A 72 0.86 3.87 4.13
N GLN A 73 2.17 3.62 4.04
CA GLN A 73 3.18 4.63 3.70
C GLN A 73 3.78 4.39 2.31
N GLY A 74 3.20 3.47 1.54
CA GLY A 74 3.62 3.16 0.17
C GLY A 74 2.76 3.85 -0.90
N PRO A 75 3.11 3.67 -2.18
CA PRO A 75 2.36 4.25 -3.31
C PRO A 75 0.93 3.72 -3.44
N TYR A 76 0.62 2.60 -2.78
CA TYR A 76 -0.69 1.95 -2.74
C TYR A 76 -1.60 2.43 -1.60
N HIS A 77 -1.17 3.42 -0.80
CA HIS A 77 -1.85 3.87 0.42
C HIS A 77 -3.36 4.08 0.24
N GLY A 78 -3.75 4.87 -0.76
CA GLY A 78 -5.16 5.24 -0.97
C GLY A 78 -6.05 4.02 -1.20
N PHE A 79 -5.61 3.09 -2.06
CA PHE A 79 -6.33 1.86 -2.34
C PHE A 79 -6.42 0.94 -1.11
N ILE A 80 -5.29 0.73 -0.42
CA ILE A 80 -5.25 -0.12 0.77
C ILE A 80 -6.17 0.43 1.84
N LEU A 81 -6.15 1.74 2.07
CA LEU A 81 -7.00 2.40 3.06
C LEU A 81 -8.49 2.22 2.74
N ASP A 82 -8.88 2.39 1.47
CA ASP A 82 -10.27 2.22 1.05
C ASP A 82 -10.74 0.77 1.19
N LYS A 83 -9.89 -0.22 0.84
CA LYS A 83 -10.20 -1.63 1.06
C LYS A 83 -10.27 -1.97 2.54
N MET A 84 -9.34 -1.50 3.36
CA MET A 84 -9.39 -1.70 4.82
C MET A 84 -10.72 -1.21 5.41
N ARG A 85 -11.23 -0.06 4.96
CA ARG A 85 -12.54 0.46 5.39
C ARG A 85 -13.67 -0.49 5.00
N ALA A 86 -13.72 -0.94 3.73
CA ALA A 86 -14.77 -1.83 3.24
C ALA A 86 -14.79 -3.18 4.00
N TYR A 87 -13.62 -3.78 4.20
CA TYR A 87 -13.49 -5.02 4.97
C TYR A 87 -13.88 -4.82 6.45
N ALA A 88 -13.52 -3.69 7.05
CA ALA A 88 -13.94 -3.35 8.41
C ALA A 88 -15.46 -3.21 8.53
N TYR A 89 -16.13 -2.66 7.51
CA TYR A 89 -17.60 -2.60 7.48
C TYR A 89 -18.21 -4.00 7.48
N VAL A 90 -17.81 -4.90 6.58
CA VAL A 90 -18.34 -6.28 6.52
C VAL A 90 -18.12 -7.01 7.83
N ALA A 91 -16.90 -6.94 8.37
CA ALA A 91 -16.53 -7.65 9.59
C ALA A 91 -17.28 -7.11 10.83
N ARG A 92 -17.57 -5.80 10.89
CA ARG A 92 -18.43 -5.20 11.92
C ARG A 92 -19.87 -5.72 11.85
N PHE A 93 -20.44 -5.84 10.65
CA PHE A 93 -21.79 -6.39 10.49
C PHE A 93 -21.86 -7.87 10.87
N ARG A 94 -20.82 -8.66 10.54
CA ARG A 94 -20.70 -10.06 10.95
C ARG A 94 -20.66 -10.20 12.47
N LEU A 95 -19.85 -9.38 13.14
CA LEU A 95 -19.77 -9.34 14.60
C LEU A 95 -21.13 -9.01 15.24
N GLU A 96 -21.82 -7.99 14.77
CA GLU A 96 -23.15 -7.62 15.28
C GLU A 96 -24.20 -8.73 15.06
N LEU A 97 -24.16 -9.42 13.92
CA LEU A 97 -25.05 -10.55 13.62
C LEU A 97 -24.79 -11.73 14.58
N HIS A 98 -23.53 -11.99 14.90
CA HIS A 98 -23.15 -13.02 15.87
C HIS A 98 -23.59 -12.66 17.30
N LEU A 99 -23.35 -11.42 17.73
CA LEU A 99 -23.78 -10.91 19.04
C LEU A 99 -25.31 -10.94 19.24
N GLN A 100 -26.11 -10.81 18.16
CA GLN A 100 -27.56 -10.96 18.24
C GLN A 100 -28.04 -12.41 18.41
N LYS A 101 -27.34 -13.37 17.82
CA LYS A 101 -27.70 -14.79 17.88
C LYS A 101 -27.41 -15.39 19.26
N GLU A 102 -26.39 -14.90 19.95
CA GLU A 102 -25.97 -15.46 21.23
C GLU A 102 -26.65 -14.78 22.43
N GLU A 103 -27.46 -15.53 23.17
CA GLU A 103 -28.23 -15.01 24.31
C GLU A 103 -27.38 -14.39 25.41
N ILE A 104 -26.14 -14.88 25.57
CA ILE A 104 -25.18 -14.46 26.60
C ILE A 104 -24.70 -13.02 26.34
N PHE A 105 -24.72 -12.56 25.08
CA PHE A 105 -24.21 -11.26 24.67
C PHE A 105 -25.29 -10.18 24.51
N LYS A 106 -26.57 -10.55 24.57
CA LYS A 106 -27.70 -9.59 24.53
C LYS A 106 -27.58 -8.50 25.61
N ASN A 107 -27.05 -8.84 26.79
CA ASN A 107 -26.84 -7.89 27.90
C ASN A 107 -25.57 -7.03 27.76
N LYS A 108 -24.55 -7.47 27.00
CA LYS A 108 -23.33 -6.70 26.74
C LYS A 108 -23.53 -5.64 25.66
N ARG A 109 -24.55 -5.79 24.82
CA ARG A 109 -24.93 -4.81 23.80
C ARG A 109 -25.32 -3.45 24.38
N ALA A 110 -25.84 -3.41 25.61
CA ALA A 110 -26.17 -2.16 26.30
C ALA A 110 -24.94 -1.36 26.78
N VAL A 111 -23.75 -1.97 26.77
CA VAL A 111 -22.48 -1.36 27.24
C VAL A 111 -21.66 -0.77 26.09
N LEU A 112 -21.95 -1.16 24.84
CA LEU A 112 -21.35 -0.55 23.65
C LEU A 112 -21.96 0.83 23.40
N ASP A 113 -21.14 1.80 23.02
CA ASP A 113 -21.57 3.17 22.73
C ASP A 113 -22.73 3.16 21.70
N GLN A 114 -23.86 3.79 22.01
CA GLN A 114 -25.07 3.75 21.16
C GLN A 114 -24.81 4.33 19.76
N SER A 115 -23.80 5.19 19.62
CA SER A 115 -23.35 5.75 18.35
C SER A 115 -22.67 4.74 17.42
N GLU A 116 -22.18 3.63 17.97
CA GLU A 116 -21.49 2.56 17.24
C GLU A 116 -22.37 1.32 16.98
N GLN A 117 -23.64 1.35 17.38
CA GLN A 117 -24.53 0.21 17.19
C GLN A 117 -25.22 0.25 15.83
N ILE A 118 -25.12 -0.84 15.06
CA ILE A 118 -25.86 -0.99 13.81
C ILE A 118 -27.35 -1.17 14.14
N PRO A 119 -28.27 -0.37 13.56
CA PRO A 119 -29.69 -0.48 13.85
C PRO A 119 -30.21 -1.91 13.63
N ALA A 120 -30.92 -2.46 14.61
CA ALA A 120 -31.42 -3.84 14.56
C ALA A 120 -32.27 -4.14 13.31
N LYS A 121 -32.99 -3.12 12.78
CA LYS A 121 -33.77 -3.22 11.53
C LYS A 121 -32.93 -3.49 10.27
N LYS A 122 -31.66 -3.08 10.24
CA LYS A 122 -30.72 -3.38 9.15
C LYS A 122 -30.19 -4.81 9.25
N LEU A 123 -29.91 -5.27 10.47
CA LEU A 123 -29.38 -6.61 10.74
C LEU A 123 -30.39 -7.73 10.46
N THR A 124 -31.69 -7.49 10.64
CA THR A 124 -32.74 -8.51 10.37
C THR A 124 -32.89 -8.88 8.89
N LYS A 125 -32.36 -8.08 7.95
CA LYS A 125 -32.42 -8.35 6.51
C LYS A 125 -31.19 -9.06 5.97
N LEU A 126 -30.20 -9.30 6.83
CA LEU A 126 -28.87 -9.74 6.46
C LEU A 126 -28.62 -11.15 6.98
N THR A 127 -28.13 -12.03 6.12
CA THR A 127 -27.79 -13.41 6.44
C THR A 127 -26.27 -13.59 6.49
N ALA A 128 -25.80 -14.67 7.12
CA ALA A 128 -24.37 -15.00 7.13
C ALA A 128 -23.88 -15.24 5.69
N ASP A 129 -24.64 -16.01 4.90
CA ASP A 129 -24.31 -16.30 3.50
C ASP A 129 -24.17 -15.03 2.64
N GLN A 130 -24.97 -13.99 2.89
CA GLN A 130 -24.84 -12.70 2.19
C GLN A 130 -23.54 -11.97 2.57
N LEU A 131 -23.10 -12.05 3.84
CA LEU A 131 -21.83 -11.47 4.27
C LEU A 131 -20.65 -12.25 3.69
N ASP A 132 -20.76 -13.57 3.58
CA ASP A 132 -19.74 -14.41 2.97
C ASP A 132 -19.61 -14.15 1.46
N GLN A 133 -20.74 -13.95 0.77
CA GLN A 133 -20.74 -13.52 -0.63
C GLN A 133 -20.12 -12.12 -0.79
N MET A 134 -20.50 -11.15 0.04
CA MET A 134 -19.89 -9.81 0.02
C MET A 134 -18.38 -9.87 0.27
N GLN A 135 -17.93 -10.73 1.18
CA GLN A 135 -16.52 -10.93 1.46
C GLN A 135 -15.79 -11.49 0.22
N SER A 136 -16.35 -12.51 -0.43
CA SER A 136 -15.80 -13.09 -1.65
C SER A 136 -15.74 -12.07 -2.80
N ASP A 137 -16.81 -11.29 -2.99
CA ASP A 137 -16.86 -10.25 -4.01
C ASP A 137 -15.83 -9.14 -3.73
N LEU A 138 -15.65 -8.77 -2.45
CA LEU A 138 -14.61 -7.83 -2.02
C LEU A 138 -13.21 -8.38 -2.26
N ASP A 139 -12.95 -9.66 -1.98
CA ASP A 139 -11.65 -10.30 -2.24
C ASP A 139 -11.31 -10.25 -3.73
N GLN A 140 -12.25 -10.65 -4.60
CA GLN A 140 -12.05 -10.59 -6.04
C GLN A 140 -11.81 -9.14 -6.54
N LEU A 141 -12.60 -8.19 -6.05
CA LEU A 141 -12.47 -6.78 -6.42
C LEU A 141 -11.14 -6.18 -5.91
N THR A 142 -10.65 -6.67 -4.77
CA THR A 142 -9.38 -6.25 -4.18
C THR A 142 -8.19 -6.69 -5.02
N GLU A 143 -8.18 -7.94 -5.50
CA GLU A 143 -7.16 -8.44 -6.42
C GLU A 143 -7.18 -7.68 -7.76
N GLN A 144 -8.37 -7.41 -8.31
CA GLN A 144 -8.50 -6.64 -9.55
C GLN A 144 -7.97 -5.21 -9.41
N HIS A 145 -8.29 -4.55 -8.30
CA HIS A 145 -7.83 -3.19 -8.04
C HIS A 145 -6.31 -3.15 -7.80
N ASP A 146 -5.75 -4.14 -7.10
CA ASP A 146 -4.29 -4.28 -6.94
C ASP A 146 -3.58 -4.34 -8.29
N GLN A 147 -4.07 -5.19 -9.20
CA GLN A 147 -3.52 -5.32 -10.54
C GLN A 147 -3.58 -4.00 -11.32
N GLN A 148 -4.70 -3.27 -11.26
CA GLN A 148 -4.83 -1.95 -11.90
C GLN A 148 -3.80 -0.95 -11.36
N TRP A 149 -3.54 -0.97 -10.05
CA TRP A 149 -2.54 -0.12 -9.43
C TRP A 149 -1.12 -0.46 -9.87
N ARG A 150 -0.77 -1.75 -9.90
CA ARG A 150 0.54 -2.22 -10.40
C ARG A 150 0.78 -1.78 -11.84
N GLU A 151 -0.23 -1.94 -12.70
CA GLU A 151 -0.15 -1.54 -14.11
C GLU A 151 0.07 -0.03 -14.25
N LEU A 152 -0.70 0.78 -13.53
CA LEU A 152 -0.59 2.24 -13.60
C LEU A 152 0.72 2.78 -13.01
N ILE A 153 1.19 2.23 -11.89
CA ILE A 153 2.48 2.63 -11.30
C ILE A 153 3.63 2.30 -12.27
N ASN A 154 3.57 1.15 -12.94
CA ASN A 154 4.54 0.81 -13.98
C ASN A 154 4.47 1.77 -15.18
N GLU A 155 3.26 2.09 -15.66
CA GLU A 155 3.06 3.05 -16.75
C GLU A 155 3.62 4.43 -16.40
N TRP A 156 3.31 4.94 -15.21
CA TRP A 156 3.82 6.24 -14.74
C TRP A 156 5.34 6.23 -14.55
N SER A 157 5.89 5.12 -14.06
CA SER A 157 7.34 4.94 -13.95
C SER A 157 8.01 4.97 -15.33
N ASP A 158 7.46 4.27 -16.31
CA ASP A 158 7.95 4.28 -17.70
C ASP A 158 7.81 5.66 -18.35
N GLN A 159 6.71 6.37 -18.09
CA GLN A 159 6.52 7.75 -18.54
C GLN A 159 7.62 8.65 -17.97
N LEU A 160 7.89 8.58 -16.66
CA LEU A 160 8.95 9.37 -16.03
C LEU A 160 10.35 9.02 -16.57
N LEU A 161 10.64 7.73 -16.79
CA LEU A 161 11.89 7.26 -17.39
C LEU A 161 12.08 7.82 -18.82
N SER A 162 11.02 7.92 -19.61
CA SER A 162 11.09 8.53 -20.94
C SER A 162 11.48 10.02 -20.88
N TYR A 163 11.04 10.74 -19.84
CA TYR A 163 11.42 12.14 -19.64
C TYR A 163 12.90 12.28 -19.28
N PHE A 164 13.48 11.34 -18.52
CA PHE A 164 14.94 11.34 -18.26
C PHE A 164 15.74 11.24 -19.55
N GLN A 165 15.33 10.35 -20.47
CA GLN A 165 15.98 10.18 -21.77
C GLN A 165 15.88 11.45 -22.63
N GLN A 166 14.70 12.05 -22.72
CA GLN A 166 14.48 13.32 -23.44
C GLN A 166 15.31 14.47 -22.85
N SER A 167 15.62 14.39 -21.55
CA SER A 167 16.39 15.37 -20.80
C SER A 167 17.91 15.22 -20.95
N GLN A 168 18.36 14.28 -21.79
CA GLN A 168 19.78 13.91 -21.93
C GLN A 168 20.42 13.47 -20.61
N VAL A 169 19.62 13.00 -19.64
CA VAL A 169 20.12 12.40 -18.42
C VAL A 169 20.21 10.90 -18.65
N SER A 170 21.43 10.40 -18.85
CA SER A 170 21.66 8.96 -18.96
C SER A 170 21.44 8.31 -17.59
N LEU A 171 20.58 7.30 -17.53
CA LEU A 171 20.36 6.47 -16.35
C LEU A 171 21.07 5.12 -16.51
N THR A 172 21.56 4.58 -15.40
CA THR A 172 22.02 3.19 -15.29
C THR A 172 20.84 2.24 -15.13
N GLU A 173 21.07 0.94 -15.35
CA GLU A 173 20.07 -0.10 -15.09
C GLU A 173 19.59 -0.09 -13.63
N ARG A 174 20.49 0.15 -12.67
CA ARG A 174 20.13 0.28 -11.25
C ARG A 174 19.19 1.47 -10.99
N GLU A 175 19.42 2.59 -11.64
CA GLU A 175 18.55 3.78 -11.53
C GLU A 175 17.19 3.54 -12.18
N ILE A 176 17.16 2.81 -13.31
CA ILE A 176 15.92 2.40 -13.98
C ILE A 176 15.11 1.44 -13.10
N ASN A 177 15.75 0.40 -12.55
CA ASN A 177 15.11 -0.57 -11.67
C ASN A 177 14.63 0.10 -10.38
N GLY A 178 15.47 0.96 -9.79
CA GLY A 178 15.11 1.74 -8.62
C GLY A 178 13.88 2.62 -8.85
N MET A 179 13.65 3.14 -10.06
CA MET A 179 12.40 3.86 -10.38
C MET A 179 11.17 2.97 -10.43
N LYS A 180 11.31 1.68 -10.79
CA LYS A 180 10.22 0.70 -10.90
C LYS A 180 9.92 -0.05 -9.60
N GLU A 181 10.86 -0.08 -8.66
CA GLU A 181 10.69 -0.76 -7.37
C GLU A 181 9.53 -0.17 -6.53
N GLU A 182 8.83 -1.01 -5.78
CA GLU A 182 7.70 -0.60 -4.94
C GLU A 182 8.15 -0.27 -3.51
N ASP A 183 9.18 0.57 -3.35
CA ASP A 183 9.70 0.95 -2.04
C ASP A 183 8.62 1.59 -1.15
N VAL A 184 8.72 1.49 0.16
CA VAL A 184 7.85 2.26 1.07
C VAL A 184 8.50 3.59 1.45
N ALA A 185 7.76 4.55 2.01
CA ALA A 185 8.35 5.82 2.44
C ALA A 185 9.51 5.61 3.44
N ALA A 186 9.43 4.57 4.27
CA ALA A 186 10.51 4.19 5.19
C ALA A 186 11.82 3.79 4.49
N GLU A 187 11.79 3.41 3.22
CA GLU A 187 12.99 3.14 2.40
C GLU A 187 13.46 4.38 1.62
N ILE A 188 12.53 5.24 1.19
CA ILE A 188 12.86 6.43 0.40
C ILE A 188 13.42 7.55 1.27
N LEU A 189 12.75 7.88 2.38
CA LEU A 189 13.07 9.07 3.17
C LEU A 189 14.49 9.03 3.78
N PRO A 190 14.97 7.88 4.31
CA PRO A 190 16.35 7.81 4.82
C PRO A 190 17.41 8.07 3.74
N ARG A 191 17.15 7.70 2.47
CA ARG A 191 18.10 7.90 1.37
C ARG A 191 18.41 9.38 1.12
N PHE A 192 17.46 10.28 1.36
CA PHE A 192 17.72 11.73 1.29
C PHE A 192 18.75 12.18 2.33
N ILE A 193 18.67 11.63 3.55
CA ILE A 193 19.61 11.93 4.64
C ILE A 193 20.99 11.38 4.31
N GLU A 194 21.07 10.13 3.83
CA GLU A 194 22.32 9.45 3.47
C GLU A 194 23.14 10.20 2.41
N ILE A 195 22.46 10.76 1.40
CA ILE A 195 23.10 11.52 0.31
C ILE A 195 23.25 13.01 0.62
N GLY A 196 22.82 13.47 1.81
CA GLY A 196 22.88 14.88 2.21
C GLY A 196 21.96 15.81 1.41
N LEU A 197 20.89 15.27 0.79
CA LEU A 197 19.91 16.06 0.05
C LEU A 197 18.79 16.52 1.00
N LYS A 198 18.48 17.81 0.99
CA LYS A 198 17.36 18.34 1.78
C LYS A 198 16.04 17.70 1.34
N LEU A 199 15.26 17.23 2.29
CA LEU A 199 13.90 16.73 2.05
C LEU A 199 13.00 17.88 1.54
N PRO A 200 12.20 17.66 0.49
CA PRO A 200 11.25 18.65 0.01
C PRO A 200 10.16 18.94 1.07
N GLU A 201 9.53 20.10 1.00
CA GLU A 201 8.46 20.46 1.95
C GLU A 201 7.15 19.78 1.52
N LYS A 202 6.80 18.68 2.20
CA LYS A 202 5.62 17.84 1.94
C LYS A 202 5.04 17.32 3.26
N ASP A 203 3.76 16.94 3.24
CA ASP A 203 3.15 16.18 4.33
C ASP A 203 3.47 14.69 4.17
N TYR A 204 4.45 14.22 4.93
CA TYR A 204 4.92 12.84 4.89
C TYR A 204 3.99 11.84 5.60
N SER A 205 2.95 12.32 6.28
CA SER A 205 1.98 11.44 6.93
C SER A 205 0.97 10.84 5.95
N THR A 206 0.75 11.51 4.81
CA THR A 206 -0.19 11.07 3.76
C THR A 206 0.39 11.37 2.38
N LEU A 207 1.38 10.59 1.95
CA LEU A 207 1.96 10.72 0.61
C LEU A 207 1.02 10.12 -0.43
N SER A 208 0.74 10.87 -1.49
CA SER A 208 0.11 10.33 -2.70
C SER A 208 1.11 9.51 -3.52
N CYS A 209 0.62 8.72 -4.48
CA CYS A 209 1.48 8.03 -5.45
C CYS A 209 2.31 9.06 -6.26
N ALA A 210 1.71 10.19 -6.62
CA ALA A 210 2.42 11.28 -7.29
C ALA A 210 3.58 11.83 -6.45
N ASP A 211 3.38 12.04 -5.13
CA ASP A 211 4.43 12.49 -4.22
C ASP A 211 5.55 11.45 -4.12
N TYR A 212 5.18 10.18 -4.07
CA TYR A 212 6.11 9.07 -3.99
C TYR A 212 7.01 9.01 -5.25
N LEU A 213 6.42 9.03 -6.45
CA LEU A 213 7.16 9.05 -7.71
C LEU A 213 7.99 10.34 -7.87
N TYR A 214 7.53 11.46 -7.33
CA TYR A 214 8.31 12.70 -7.26
C TYR A 214 9.58 12.52 -6.43
N LEU A 215 9.48 11.96 -5.23
CA LEU A 215 10.64 11.69 -4.36
C LEU A 215 11.64 10.75 -5.03
N LYS A 216 11.16 9.68 -5.70
CA LYS A 216 12.02 8.76 -6.45
C LYS A 216 12.72 9.45 -7.63
N THR A 217 12.01 10.34 -8.32
CA THR A 217 12.59 11.13 -9.41
C THR A 217 13.72 12.03 -8.91
N LEU A 218 13.55 12.66 -7.74
CA LEU A 218 14.60 13.48 -7.12
C LEU A 218 15.85 12.65 -6.81
N LEU A 219 15.70 11.51 -6.13
CA LEU A 219 16.81 10.63 -5.79
C LEU A 219 17.53 10.09 -7.03
N THR A 220 16.75 9.67 -8.03
CA THR A 220 17.28 9.13 -9.29
C THR A 220 18.04 10.20 -10.07
N LEU A 221 17.50 11.41 -10.13
CA LEU A 221 18.18 12.51 -10.81
C LEU A 221 19.45 12.92 -10.07
N GLN A 222 19.41 13.01 -8.74
CA GLN A 222 20.60 13.31 -7.94
C GLN A 222 21.71 12.29 -8.21
N SER A 223 21.38 10.99 -8.18
CA SER A 223 22.31 9.90 -8.46
C SER A 223 22.93 10.05 -9.86
N ALA A 224 22.09 10.27 -10.86
CA ALA A 224 22.53 10.38 -12.25
C ALA A 224 23.44 11.61 -12.48
N LEU A 225 23.09 12.76 -11.90
CA LEU A 225 23.87 13.99 -11.99
C LEU A 225 25.21 13.87 -11.26
N SER A 226 25.21 13.26 -10.08
CA SER A 226 26.43 13.02 -9.29
C SER A 226 27.43 12.16 -10.08
N ARG A 227 26.97 11.06 -10.69
CA ARG A 227 27.79 10.21 -11.57
C ARG A 227 28.32 10.95 -12.79
N GLN A 228 27.55 11.87 -13.34
CA GLN A 228 27.94 12.68 -14.49
C GLN A 228 28.81 13.89 -14.09
N HIS A 229 29.20 14.01 -12.81
CA HIS A 229 29.93 15.15 -12.27
C HIS A 229 29.24 16.50 -12.55
N GLN A 230 27.91 16.50 -12.61
CA GLN A 230 27.09 17.71 -12.76
C GLN A 230 26.67 18.25 -11.39
N VAL A 231 26.26 19.53 -11.36
CA VAL A 231 25.68 20.16 -10.17
C VAL A 231 24.39 19.42 -9.79
N HIS A 232 24.27 19.08 -8.51
CA HIS A 232 23.24 18.20 -7.96
C HIS A 232 22.74 18.70 -6.59
N GLU A 233 22.78 20.01 -6.35
CA GLU A 233 22.07 20.60 -5.22
C GLU A 233 20.55 20.57 -5.48
N LEU A 234 19.74 20.55 -4.42
CA LEU A 234 18.28 20.43 -4.53
C LEU A 234 17.69 21.47 -5.49
N LYS A 235 18.19 22.71 -5.45
CA LYS A 235 17.69 23.79 -6.30
C LYS A 235 17.91 23.51 -7.79
N ASP A 236 19.08 23.00 -8.18
CA ASP A 236 19.40 22.67 -9.57
C ASP A 236 18.63 21.45 -10.06
N ILE A 237 18.45 20.46 -9.17
CA ILE A 237 17.60 19.29 -9.41
C ILE A 237 16.16 19.76 -9.65
N GLU A 238 15.61 20.59 -8.77
CA GLU A 238 14.28 21.17 -8.87
C GLU A 238 14.08 21.95 -10.18
N GLU A 239 15.08 22.72 -10.61
CA GLU A 239 15.05 23.41 -11.89
C GLU A 239 15.02 22.46 -13.09
N LYS A 240 15.84 21.39 -13.08
CA LYS A 240 15.84 20.37 -14.13
C LYS A 240 14.52 19.60 -14.19
N ILE A 241 13.87 19.37 -13.05
CA ILE A 241 12.60 18.64 -13.02
C ILE A 241 11.36 19.51 -13.23
N LYS A 242 11.47 20.84 -13.35
CA LYS A 242 10.31 21.70 -13.63
C LYS A 242 9.49 21.25 -14.85
N LYS A 243 10.14 20.65 -15.86
CA LYS A 243 9.48 20.10 -17.05
C LYS A 243 8.65 18.83 -16.79
N TYR A 244 8.87 18.14 -15.67
CA TYR A 244 8.12 16.95 -15.24
C TYR A 244 6.84 17.34 -14.49
N LYS A 245 6.66 18.63 -14.15
CA LYS A 245 5.49 19.14 -13.42
C LYS A 245 4.16 18.73 -14.06
N THR A 246 4.08 18.75 -15.39
CA THR A 246 2.88 18.30 -16.11
C THR A 246 2.61 16.82 -15.88
N VAL A 247 3.65 15.98 -15.95
CA VAL A 247 3.55 14.53 -15.73
C VAL A 247 3.04 14.23 -14.32
N TRP A 248 3.60 14.86 -13.29
CA TRP A 248 3.11 14.66 -11.92
C TRP A 248 1.67 15.15 -11.73
N GLY A 249 1.28 16.25 -12.38
CA GLY A 249 -0.11 16.70 -12.37
C GLY A 249 -1.07 15.73 -13.08
N GLU A 250 -0.62 15.07 -14.15
CA GLU A 250 -1.37 14.01 -14.82
C GLU A 250 -1.49 12.75 -13.95
N ILE A 251 -0.40 12.32 -13.32
CA ILE A 251 -0.37 11.20 -12.37
C ILE A 251 -1.37 11.46 -11.23
N GLU A 252 -1.29 12.62 -10.57
CA GLU A 252 -2.19 12.96 -9.46
C GLU A 252 -3.67 12.97 -9.90
N LYS A 253 -3.95 13.43 -11.13
CA LYS A 253 -5.30 13.42 -11.69
C LYS A 253 -5.79 11.99 -11.98
N HIS A 254 -4.94 11.16 -12.57
CA HIS A 254 -5.26 9.76 -12.86
C HIS A 254 -5.44 8.94 -11.58
N GLU A 255 -4.57 9.15 -10.58
CA GLU A 255 -4.67 8.57 -9.24
C GLU A 255 -6.04 8.88 -8.60
N LYS A 256 -6.43 10.15 -8.55
CA LYS A 256 -7.73 10.56 -7.99
C LYS A 256 -8.92 9.95 -8.74
N ALA A 257 -8.83 9.87 -10.06
CA ALA A 257 -9.87 9.28 -10.90
C ALA A 257 -10.00 7.77 -10.62
N LEU A 258 -8.88 7.05 -10.54
CA LEU A 258 -8.84 5.64 -10.22
C LEU A 258 -9.42 5.37 -8.83
N LEU A 259 -8.95 6.10 -7.81
CA LEU A 259 -9.49 5.97 -6.44
C LEU A 259 -10.99 6.21 -6.39
N SER A 260 -11.49 7.24 -7.10
CA SER A 260 -12.93 7.51 -7.15
C SER A 260 -13.72 6.38 -7.83
N GLN A 261 -13.19 5.80 -8.91
CA GLN A 261 -13.80 4.67 -9.59
C GLN A 261 -13.80 3.41 -8.71
N GLN A 262 -12.68 3.15 -8.05
CA GLN A 262 -12.50 1.99 -7.17
C GLN A 262 -13.35 2.12 -5.90
N LEU A 263 -13.49 3.32 -5.35
CA LEU A 263 -14.38 3.59 -4.24
C LEU A 263 -15.82 3.28 -4.65
N LYS A 264 -16.29 3.80 -5.80
CA LYS A 264 -17.65 3.56 -6.27
C LYS A 264 -17.97 2.07 -6.46
N THR A 265 -17.09 1.31 -7.11
CA THR A 265 -17.28 -0.13 -7.32
C THR A 265 -17.22 -0.91 -6.01
N THR A 266 -16.39 -0.49 -5.06
CA THR A 266 -16.35 -1.07 -3.70
C THR A 266 -17.63 -0.77 -2.93
N GLU A 267 -18.13 0.46 -3.03
CA GLU A 267 -19.38 0.90 -2.43
C GLU A 267 -20.60 0.15 -3.00
N GLU A 268 -20.58 -0.21 -4.27
CA GLU A 268 -21.64 -1.04 -4.89
C GLU A 268 -21.72 -2.43 -4.23
N VAL A 269 -20.57 -3.06 -3.94
CA VAL A 269 -20.50 -4.37 -3.25
C VAL A 269 -21.05 -4.28 -1.83
N ILE A 270 -20.72 -3.21 -1.10
CA ILE A 270 -21.15 -3.03 0.30
C ILE A 270 -22.39 -2.15 0.45
N SER A 271 -23.08 -1.80 -0.64
CA SER A 271 -24.16 -0.80 -0.68
C SER A 271 -25.30 -1.13 0.28
N PHE A 272 -25.63 -2.41 0.41
CA PHE A 272 -26.65 -2.92 1.32
C PHE A 272 -26.31 -2.67 2.81
N LEU A 273 -25.03 -2.53 3.14
CA LEU A 273 -24.55 -2.19 4.48
C LEU A 273 -24.64 -0.69 4.77
N MET A 274 -24.56 0.15 3.74
CA MET A 274 -24.51 1.60 3.87
C MET A 274 -25.90 2.26 3.92
N THR A 275 -26.89 1.72 3.19
CA THR A 275 -28.31 2.15 3.24
C THR A 275 -29.01 1.76 4.52
#